data_AF-A0A5D6WEV6-F1
#
_entry.id   AF-A0A5D6WEV6-F1
#
_cell.length_a   1.000
_cell.length_b   1.000
_cell.length_c   1.000
_cell.angle_alpha   90.00
_cell.angle_beta   90.00
_cell.angle_gamma   90.00
#
_symmetry.space_group_name_H-M   'P 1'
#
loop_
_entity.id
_entity.type
_entity.pdbx_description
1 polymer ?
#
loop_
_entity_poly.entity_id
_entity_poly.type
_entity_poly.pdbx_seq_one_letter_code
_entity_poly.pdbx_strand_id
1 'polypeptide(L)' 'MKGGTKVKREILISYRGKRSQEEMARKYNVSQQVWSRWENGDAKPKVETMKKLEMDIGKPMECIFFDVFNTLEVL' A
#
# COMPACT_ATOMS: atom_id res chain seq x y z
N MET A 1 21.83 -12.16 2.36
CA MET A 1 20.53 -12.82 2.15
C MET A 1 19.93 -12.28 0.87
N LYS A 2 19.64 -13.14 -0.12
CA LYS A 2 19.07 -12.71 -1.41
C LYS A 2 17.61 -12.30 -1.17
N GLY A 3 17.35 -10.99 -1.13
CA GLY A 3 16.01 -10.45 -0.95
C GLY A 3 15.14 -10.83 -2.15
N GLY A 4 14.04 -11.54 -1.89
CA GLY A 4 13.02 -11.81 -2.90
C GLY A 4 12.55 -10.48 -3.52
N THR A 5 12.37 -10.49 -4.84
CA THR A 5 11.88 -9.33 -5.59
C THR A 5 10.58 -8.82 -4.96
N LYS A 6 10.62 -7.62 -4.38
CA LYS A 6 9.45 -6.98 -3.77
C LYS A 6 8.48 -6.56 -4.86
N VAL A 7 7.20 -6.83 -4.65
CA VAL A 7 6.14 -6.48 -5.60
C VAL A 7 5.60 -5.10 -5.24
N LYS A 8 5.62 -4.17 -6.20
CA LYS A 8 4.99 -2.87 -6.05
C LYS A 8 3.47 -3.02 -5.97
N ARG A 9 2.83 -2.18 -5.16
CA ARG A 9 1.37 -2.16 -5.01
C ARG A 9 0.75 -1.27 -6.09
N GLU A 10 0.61 -1.82 -7.29
CA GLU A 10 0.10 -1.11 -8.47
C GLU A 10 -1.27 -0.46 -8.26
N ILE A 11 -2.12 -1.03 -7.39
CA ILE A 11 -3.41 -0.44 -7.04
C ILE A 11 -3.24 0.91 -6.31
N LEU A 12 -2.27 1.02 -5.40
CA LEU A 12 -1.98 2.29 -4.72
C LEU A 12 -1.36 3.31 -5.68
N ILE A 13 -0.44 2.86 -6.55
CA ILE A 13 0.21 3.72 -7.55
C ILE A 13 -0.83 4.27 -8.55
N SER A 14 -1.71 3.40 -9.04
CA SER A 14 -2.83 3.78 -9.91
C SER A 14 -3.78 4.74 -9.19
N TYR A 15 -4.13 4.43 -7.93
CA TYR A 15 -4.99 5.28 -7.12
C TYR A 15 -4.40 6.66 -6.87
N ARG A 16 -3.07 6.80 -6.71
CA ARG A 16 -2.39 8.09 -6.64
C ARG A 16 -2.52 8.87 -7.96
N GLY A 17 -2.38 8.20 -9.09
CA GLY A 17 -2.48 8.82 -10.42
C GLY A 17 -1.48 9.98 -10.58
N LYS A 18 -1.95 11.16 -10.99
CA LYS A 18 -1.10 12.35 -11.22
C LYS A 18 -0.64 13.06 -9.96
N ARG A 19 -1.21 12.76 -8.79
CA ARG A 19 -0.80 13.37 -7.52
C ARG A 19 0.60 12.89 -7.13
N SER A 20 1.35 13.75 -6.47
CA SER A 20 2.61 13.39 -5.82
C SER A 20 2.37 12.46 -4.62
N GLN A 21 3.41 11.73 -4.23
CA GLN A 21 3.37 10.92 -3.00
C GLN A 21 3.19 11.81 -1.76
N GLU A 22 3.63 13.07 -1.81
CA GLU A 22 3.47 14.02 -0.71
C GLU A 22 2.00 14.47 -0.55
N GLU A 23 1.30 14.74 -1.66
CA GLU A 23 -0.15 15.03 -1.63
C GLU A 23 -0.95 13.86 -1.05
N MET A 24 -0.61 12.64 -1.44
CA MET A 24 -1.24 11.45 -0.88
C MET A 24 -0.92 11.29 0.60
N ALA A 25 0.34 11.47 1.00
CA ALA A 25 0.75 11.40 2.39
C ALA A 25 -0.01 12.40 3.28
N ARG A 26 -0.20 13.64 2.81
CA ARG A 26 -1.05 14.65 3.49
C ARG A 26 -2.49 14.17 3.63
N LYS A 27 -3.08 13.59 2.57
CA LYS A 27 -4.46 13.05 2.60
C LYS A 27 -4.65 11.95 3.66
N TYR A 28 -3.62 11.15 3.93
CA TYR A 28 -3.67 10.05 4.90
C TYR A 28 -2.96 10.36 6.22
N ASN A 29 -2.55 11.62 6.44
CA ASN A 29 -1.85 12.08 7.63
C ASN A 29 -0.61 11.24 7.98
N VAL A 30 0.23 10.99 6.98
CA VAL A 30 1.52 10.30 7.12
C VAL A 30 2.63 11.09 6.43
N SER A 31 3.89 10.67 6.59
CA SER A 31 4.99 11.26 5.83
C SER A 31 5.02 10.74 4.39
N GLN A 32 5.61 11.51 3.47
CA GLN A 32 5.82 11.08 2.08
C GLN A 32 6.62 9.77 2.00
N GLN A 33 7.60 9.58 2.88
CA GLN A 33 8.39 8.34 2.97
C GLN A 33 7.52 7.15 3.34
N VAL A 34 6.58 7.30 4.27
CA VAL A 34 5.63 6.24 4.64
C VAL A 34 4.75 5.86 3.46
N TRP A 35 4.19 6.85 2.75
CA TRP A 35 3.40 6.59 1.54
C TRP A 35 4.22 5.87 0.46
N SER A 36 5.45 6.32 0.20
CA SER A 36 6.36 5.65 -0.74
C SER A 36 6.64 4.20 -0.36
N ARG A 37 6.86 3.92 0.93
CA ARG A 37 7.04 2.54 1.43
C ARG A 37 5.77 1.70 1.26
N TRP A 38 4.58 2.28 1.32
CA TRP A 38 3.35 1.57 1.00
C TRP A 38 3.25 1.21 -0.49
N GLU A 39 3.60 2.12 -1.40
CA GLU A 39 3.60 1.83 -2.84
C GLU A 39 4.63 0.77 -3.22
N ASN A 40 5.79 0.75 -2.56
CA ASN A 40 6.88 -0.20 -2.84
C ASN A 40 6.77 -1.54 -2.10
N GLY A 41 5.75 -1.74 -1.26
CA GLY A 41 5.61 -2.97 -0.47
C GLY A 41 6.57 -3.06 0.73
N ASP A 42 7.27 -1.99 1.09
CA ASP A 42 8.27 -1.95 2.18
C ASP A 42 7.68 -1.78 3.58
N ALA A 43 6.42 -1.41 3.66
CA ALA A 43 5.65 -1.27 4.89
C ALA A 43 4.17 -1.47 4.59
N LYS A 44 3.38 -1.76 5.63
CA LYS A 44 1.92 -1.80 5.53
C LYS A 44 1.30 -0.69 6.41
N PRO A 45 0.17 -0.09 6.00
CA PRO A 45 -0.60 0.80 6.87
C PRO A 45 -1.18 0.04 8.08
N LYS A 46 -1.70 0.77 9.06
CA LYS A 46 -2.58 0.18 10.08
C LYS A 46 -3.92 -0.22 9.46
N VAL A 47 -4.63 -1.14 10.09
CA VAL A 47 -5.89 -1.69 9.59
C VAL A 47 -6.94 -0.60 9.35
N GLU A 48 -7.02 0.42 10.20
CA GLU A 48 -7.98 1.53 10.02
C GLU A 48 -7.68 2.31 8.74
N THR A 49 -6.40 2.50 8.42
CA THR A 49 -5.98 3.16 7.17
C THR A 49 -6.20 2.27 5.96
N MET A 50 -6.00 0.95 6.09
CA MET A 50 -6.33 -0.01 5.03
C MET A 50 -7.83 0.03 4.68
N LYS A 51 -8.70 0.10 5.71
CA LYS A 51 -10.14 0.23 5.53
C LYS A 51 -10.54 1.56 4.89
N LYS A 52 -9.90 2.67 5.28
CA LYS A 52 -10.09 3.96 4.60
C LYS A 52 -9.71 3.89 3.12
N LEU A 53 -8.60 3.23 2.80
CA LEU A 53 -8.15 3.03 1.41
C LEU A 53 -9.11 2.15 0.61
N GLU A 54 -9.65 1.08 1.21
CA GLU A 54 -10.69 0.24 0.59
C GLU A 54 -11.92 1.06 0.19
N MET A 55 -12.43 1.90 1.09
CA MET A 55 -13.56 2.79 0.80
C MET A 55 -13.22 3.82 -0.29
N ASP A 56 -12.05 4.45 -0.20
CA ASP A 56 -11.60 5.49 -1.12
C ASP A 56 -11.29 4.97 -2.54
N ILE A 57 -10.89 3.69 -2.66
CA ILE A 57 -10.51 3.03 -3.92
C ILE A 57 -11.69 2.25 -4.51
N GLY A 58 -12.62 1.77 -3.68
CA GLY A 58 -13.71 0.90 -4.09
C GLY A 58 -13.25 -0.54 -4.38
N LYS A 59 -12.16 -1.00 -3.76
CA LYS A 59 -11.64 -2.37 -3.87
C LYS A 59 -11.33 -2.94 -2.49
N PRO A 60 -11.57 -4.25 -2.25
CA PRO A 60 -11.23 -4.88 -0.98
C PRO A 60 -9.77 -4.66 -0.59
N MET A 61 -9.50 -4.41 0.70
CA MET A 61 -8.12 -4.21 1.19
C MET A 61 -7.21 -5.42 0.93
N GLU A 62 -7.76 -6.62 0.83
CA GLU A 62 -7.07 -7.86 0.47
C GLU A 62 -6.54 -7.82 -0.96
N CYS A 63 -7.23 -7.13 -1.88
CA CYS A 63 -6.74 -6.88 -3.22
C CYS A 63 -5.64 -5.79 -3.22
N ILE A 64 -5.85 -4.72 -2.45
CA ILE A 64 -4.91 -3.58 -2.38
C ILE A 64 -3.57 -4.00 -1.76
N PHE A 65 -3.61 -4.87 -0.74
CA PHE A 65 -2.48 -5.33 0.04
C PHE A 65 -2.32 -6.86 -0.04
N PHE A 66 -2.47 -7.43 -1.25
CA PHE A 66 -2.40 -8.88 -1.47
C PHE A 66 -1.13 -9.53 -0.89
N ASP A 67 0.00 -8.82 -0.94
CA ASP A 67 1.28 -9.25 -0.36
C ASP A 67 1.25 -9.39 1.18
N VAL A 68 0.34 -8.67 1.85
CA VAL A 68 0.16 -8.73 3.31
C VAL A 68 -0.78 -9.86 3.71
N PHE A 69 -1.82 -10.12 2.92
CA PHE A 69 -2.86 -11.10 3.25
C PHE A 69 -2.57 -12.49 2.69
N ASN A 70 -1.79 -12.59 1.61
CA ASN A 70 -1.41 -13.85 0.98
C ASN A 70 0.06 -14.22 1.22
N THR A 71 0.56 -13.95 2.43
CA THR A 71 1.72 -14.67 2.96
C THR A 71 1.31 -16.12 3.19
N LEU A 72 1.33 -16.93 2.14
CA LEU A 72 1.43 -18.38 2.29
C LEU A 72 2.74 -18.63 3.01
N GLU A 73 2.69 -18.86 4.32
CA GLU A 73 3.69 -19.69 4.97
C GLU A 73 3.66 -21.01 4.22
N VAL A 74 4.74 -21.27 3.47
CA VAL A 74 5.05 -22.60 3.00
C VAL A 74 5.27 -23.41 4.28
N LEU A 75 4.24 -24.14 4.72
CA LEU A 75 4.36 -25.19 5.74
C LEU A 75 5.31 -26.29 5.25
#